data_AF-A0AA47MYM5-F1
#
_entry.id   AF-A0AA47MYM5-F1
#
_cell.length_a   1.000
_cell.length_b   1.000
_cell.length_c   1.000
_cell.angle_alpha   90.00
_cell.angle_beta   90.00
_cell.angle_gamma   90.00
#
_symmetry.space_group_name_H-M   'P 1'
#
loop_
_entity.id
_entity.type
_entity.pdbx_description
1 polymer ?
#
loop_
_entity_poly.entity_id
_entity_poly.type
_entity_poly.pdbx_seq_one_letter_code
_entity_poly.pdbx_strand_id
1 'polypeptide(L)'
;MWTSRLLLLLGALTWSPYLAHTWTPCTDLLPLDLLSRVLPPSTAATLTQVRMVQSRGSRGFQLAAAAATSLSFPASQIFTNCETFPREFSIVVTLKIKQLAERRSEYIFSLVQEEDDRLLLGLRVSEERVNFLVGAGGRRLSFRGIRLADDHWHTLVLAVSGHYATLTIDCSLPLDLVLDQPVLSSFSTRRSRFYVGSRRRWKDRFSGLLRQLVLLPGSDATPRLCPASKPRLAELSVPEVLVTTPLLSDQQPSVFTYEAEVRVTQGGVPPCSPGGEGQLWFNTLRRNLQICDGHTWTPLLQRPQRLDYVEDYQDVLTSSETFDVEVFSIPGEGLFMAAANRDIHPGSGVFQWVDGRFQLYQNISTQEARAWKHFTLEGQVSSTSTTST
;
A
#
# COMPACT_ATOMS: atom_id res chain seq x y z
N MET A 1 -18.40 77.46 -25.40
CA MET A 1 -19.70 76.89 -25.03
C MET A 1 -19.99 75.73 -25.97
N TRP A 2 -20.09 74.50 -25.46
CA TRP A 2 -21.28 73.61 -25.58
C TRP A 2 -21.45 73.00 -26.99
N THR A 3 -21.51 71.70 -27.24
CA THR A 3 -21.77 70.48 -26.46
C THR A 3 -21.32 69.28 -27.31
N SER A 4 -20.80 68.20 -26.72
CA SER A 4 -21.06 66.87 -27.30
C SER A 4 -21.09 65.80 -26.22
N ARG A 5 -22.04 64.90 -26.38
CA ARG A 5 -22.69 64.08 -25.36
C ARG A 5 -21.85 62.87 -24.95
N LEU A 6 -21.85 62.60 -23.65
CA LEU A 6 -21.47 61.32 -23.04
C LEU A 6 -22.31 60.18 -23.63
N LEU A 7 -21.68 59.12 -24.12
CA LEU A 7 -22.29 57.79 -24.23
C LEU A 7 -21.42 56.80 -23.44
N LEU A 8 -21.95 56.37 -22.30
CA LEU A 8 -21.42 55.26 -21.50
C LEU A 8 -21.78 53.94 -22.19
N LEU A 9 -20.78 53.20 -22.65
CA LEU A 9 -20.92 51.78 -23.01
C LEU A 9 -20.52 50.93 -21.79
N LEU A 10 -21.52 50.50 -21.04
CA LEU A 10 -21.40 49.44 -20.03
C LEU A 10 -21.25 48.09 -20.76
N GLY A 11 -20.03 47.63 -20.93
CA GLY A 11 -19.74 46.25 -21.27
C GLY A 11 -19.95 45.36 -20.05
N ALA A 12 -21.11 44.71 -19.95
CA ALA A 12 -21.33 43.65 -19.00
C ALA A 12 -20.52 42.41 -19.44
N LEU A 13 -19.30 42.29 -18.91
CA LEU A 13 -18.59 41.01 -18.87
C LEU A 13 -19.32 40.12 -17.86
N THR A 14 -20.27 39.32 -18.36
CA THR A 14 -20.78 38.18 -17.61
C THR A 14 -19.62 37.20 -17.43
N TRP A 15 -18.98 37.23 -16.26
CA TRP A 15 -18.23 36.09 -15.77
C TRP A 15 -19.23 34.94 -15.59
N SER A 16 -19.30 34.07 -16.59
CA SER A 16 -19.80 32.72 -16.38
C SER A 16 -18.87 32.06 -15.37
N PRO A 17 -19.33 31.67 -14.18
CA PRO A 17 -18.58 30.75 -13.37
C PRO A 17 -18.70 29.41 -14.09
N TYR A 18 -17.74 29.12 -14.97
CA TYR A 18 -17.42 27.73 -15.25
C TYR A 18 -16.94 27.18 -13.91
N LEU A 19 -17.86 26.51 -13.20
CA LEU A 19 -17.55 25.63 -12.10
C LEU A 19 -16.47 24.68 -12.61
N ALA A 20 -15.20 24.98 -12.29
CA ALA A 20 -14.14 24.02 -12.34
C ALA A 20 -14.63 22.84 -11.50
N HIS A 21 -15.07 21.77 -12.16
CA HIS A 21 -15.36 20.52 -11.49
C HIS A 21 -14.02 20.04 -10.94
N THR A 22 -13.80 20.31 -9.65
CA THR A 22 -12.70 19.74 -8.88
C THR A 22 -12.74 18.24 -9.10
N TRP A 23 -11.70 17.68 -9.72
CA TRP A 23 -11.64 16.25 -9.98
C TRP A 23 -11.63 15.53 -8.63
N THR A 24 -12.67 14.75 -8.33
CA THR A 24 -12.76 13.95 -7.11
C THR A 24 -12.51 12.49 -7.44
N PRO A 25 -11.56 11.81 -6.76
CA PRO A 25 -11.31 10.40 -6.97
C PRO A 25 -12.52 9.58 -6.51
N CYS A 26 -12.76 8.43 -7.16
CA CYS A 26 -13.94 7.61 -6.85
C CYS A 26 -13.90 7.00 -5.44
N THR A 27 -12.74 7.03 -4.79
CA THR A 27 -12.45 6.54 -3.44
C THR A 27 -11.58 7.56 -2.71
N ASP A 28 -11.51 7.48 -1.37
CA ASP A 28 -10.73 8.41 -0.54
C ASP A 28 -9.20 8.16 -0.58
N LEU A 29 -8.73 7.41 -1.58
CA LEU A 29 -7.34 6.95 -1.74
C LEU A 29 -6.76 6.12 -0.56
N LEU A 30 -7.60 5.79 0.43
CA LEU A 30 -7.24 4.96 1.58
C LEU A 30 -7.28 3.45 1.25
N PRO A 31 -6.56 2.60 2.01
CA PRO A 31 -6.70 1.15 1.90
C PRO A 31 -8.14 0.70 2.17
N LEU A 32 -8.74 -0.01 1.21
CA LEU A 32 -10.10 -0.52 1.31
C LEU A 32 -10.08 -2.02 1.64
N ASP A 33 -10.35 -2.37 2.90
CA ASP A 33 -10.46 -3.77 3.34
C ASP A 33 -11.75 -4.41 2.80
N LEU A 34 -11.64 -5.14 1.69
CA LEU A 34 -12.76 -5.81 1.04
C LEU A 34 -13.26 -7.01 1.87
N LEU A 35 -12.42 -7.57 2.74
CA LEU A 35 -12.78 -8.68 3.60
C LEU A 35 -13.70 -8.20 4.72
N SER A 36 -13.42 -7.06 5.33
CA SER A 36 -14.31 -6.46 6.33
C SER A 36 -15.72 -6.17 5.78
N ARG A 37 -15.83 -5.77 4.51
CA ARG A 37 -17.11 -5.42 3.86
C ARG A 37 -18.02 -6.61 3.59
N VAL A 38 -17.49 -7.84 3.53
CA VAL A 38 -18.31 -9.06 3.39
C VAL A 38 -18.66 -9.70 4.72
N LEU A 39 -18.07 -9.27 5.83
CA LEU A 39 -18.35 -9.83 7.14
C LEU A 39 -19.62 -9.21 7.73
N PRO A 40 -20.49 -10.00 8.37
CA PRO A 40 -21.63 -9.46 9.09
C PRO A 40 -21.17 -8.61 10.27
N PRO A 41 -21.96 -7.60 10.69
CA PRO A 41 -21.69 -6.83 11.91
C PRO A 41 -21.60 -7.77 13.12
N SER A 42 -20.68 -7.46 14.04
CA SER A 42 -20.35 -8.25 15.23
C SER A 42 -21.53 -8.58 16.16
N THR A 43 -22.68 -7.90 16.00
CA THR A 43 -23.91 -8.09 16.77
C THR A 43 -24.81 -9.24 16.27
N ALA A 44 -24.54 -9.83 15.10
CA ALA A 44 -25.32 -10.95 14.57
C ALA A 44 -24.68 -12.29 14.96
N ALA A 45 -25.28 -12.99 15.92
CA ALA A 45 -24.82 -14.23 16.55
C ALA A 45 -24.75 -15.49 15.64
N THR A 46 -24.59 -15.35 14.32
CA THR A 46 -24.43 -16.50 13.41
C THR A 46 -23.52 -16.16 12.21
N LEU A 47 -22.21 -16.36 12.38
CA LEU A 47 -21.22 -16.44 11.28
C LEU A 47 -21.41 -17.77 10.48
N THR A 48 -22.62 -18.05 9.98
CA THR A 48 -22.93 -19.31 9.28
C THR A 48 -22.17 -19.48 7.97
N GLN A 49 -21.65 -18.39 7.39
CA GLN A 49 -21.00 -18.39 6.07
C GLN A 49 -19.46 -18.36 6.12
N VAL A 50 -18.86 -17.99 7.27
CA VAL A 50 -17.42 -17.79 7.40
C VAL A 50 -16.94 -18.33 8.74
N ARG A 51 -15.97 -19.25 8.72
CA ARG A 51 -15.38 -19.82 9.94
C ARG A 51 -14.05 -19.16 10.21
N MET A 52 -13.86 -18.58 11.40
CA MET A 52 -12.55 -18.16 11.85
C MET A 52 -11.72 -19.39 12.23
N VAL A 53 -10.49 -19.48 11.72
CA VAL A 53 -9.56 -20.57 12.00
C VAL A 53 -8.21 -19.98 12.40
N GLN A 54 -7.65 -20.51 13.49
CA GLN A 54 -6.29 -20.21 13.92
C GLN A 54 -5.34 -21.28 13.34
N SER A 55 -4.26 -20.83 12.70
CA SER A 55 -3.25 -21.71 12.13
C SER A 55 -1.86 -21.10 12.30
N ARG A 56 -0.97 -21.84 12.97
CA ARG A 56 0.43 -21.45 13.24
C ARG A 56 0.57 -20.04 13.83
N GLY A 57 -0.24 -19.72 14.84
CA GLY A 57 -0.16 -18.45 15.58
C GLY A 57 -0.89 -17.26 14.94
N SER A 58 -1.43 -17.40 13.71
CA SER A 58 -2.22 -16.36 13.06
C SER A 58 -3.62 -16.85 12.72
N ARG A 59 -4.59 -15.92 12.68
CA ARG A 59 -5.98 -16.21 12.36
C ARG A 59 -6.31 -15.78 10.94
N GLY A 60 -7.21 -16.53 10.31
CA GLY A 60 -7.89 -16.09 9.11
C GLY A 60 -9.24 -16.76 8.96
N PHE A 61 -9.95 -16.31 7.96
CA PHE A 61 -11.27 -16.80 7.61
C PHE A 61 -11.18 -17.93 6.62
N GLN A 62 -11.75 -19.07 6.99
CA GLN A 62 -12.14 -20.11 6.07
C GLN A 62 -13.52 -19.79 5.52
N LEU A 63 -13.62 -19.64 4.20
CA LEU A 63 -14.90 -19.40 3.54
C LEU A 63 -15.66 -20.72 3.52
N ALA A 64 -16.85 -20.77 4.14
CA ALA A 64 -17.55 -22.05 4.31
C ALA A 64 -18.02 -22.60 2.94
N ALA A 65 -17.59 -23.82 2.62
CA ALA A 65 -18.00 -24.51 1.38
C ALA A 65 -19.53 -24.73 1.28
N ALA A 66 -20.23 -24.70 2.42
CA ALA A 66 -21.63 -25.03 2.59
C ALA A 66 -22.60 -23.82 2.54
N ALA A 67 -22.11 -22.58 2.43
CA ALA A 67 -22.99 -21.41 2.40
C ALA A 67 -23.73 -21.30 1.05
N ALA A 68 -25.07 -21.29 1.08
CA ALA A 68 -25.96 -21.15 -0.09
C ALA A 68 -25.71 -19.87 -0.92
N THR A 69 -24.99 -18.91 -0.37
CA THR A 69 -24.78 -17.57 -0.94
C THR A 69 -23.31 -17.21 -0.98
N SER A 70 -22.87 -16.63 -2.09
CA SER A 70 -21.53 -16.08 -2.25
C SER A 70 -21.35 -14.79 -1.44
N LEU A 71 -20.23 -14.68 -0.72
CA LEU A 71 -19.84 -13.48 0.03
C LEU A 71 -19.63 -12.32 -0.94
N SER A 72 -20.49 -11.31 -0.88
CA SER A 72 -20.47 -10.20 -1.84
C SER A 72 -21.05 -8.91 -1.28
N PHE A 73 -20.58 -7.79 -1.82
CA PHE A 73 -21.13 -6.46 -1.56
C PHE A 73 -21.16 -5.63 -2.86
N PRO A 74 -22.09 -4.68 -3.00
CA PRO A 74 -22.15 -3.83 -4.18
C PRO A 74 -20.99 -2.83 -4.18
N ALA A 75 -20.42 -2.60 -5.36
CA ALA A 75 -19.26 -1.74 -5.56
C ALA A 75 -19.54 -0.27 -5.14
N SER A 76 -20.81 0.15 -5.16
CA SER A 76 -21.25 1.47 -4.68
C SER A 76 -21.00 1.72 -3.18
N GLN A 77 -20.69 0.68 -2.37
CA GLN A 77 -20.28 0.86 -0.97
C GLN A 77 -18.84 1.40 -0.82
N ILE A 78 -18.03 1.31 -1.87
CA ILE A 78 -16.64 1.80 -1.87
C ILE A 78 -16.41 2.88 -2.92
N PHE A 79 -17.14 2.84 -4.04
CA PHE A 79 -17.11 3.87 -5.08
C PHE A 79 -18.28 4.83 -4.90
N THR A 80 -18.16 5.77 -3.94
CA THR A 80 -19.25 6.66 -3.55
C THR A 80 -19.28 7.95 -4.38
N ASN A 81 -18.12 8.43 -4.83
CA ASN A 81 -18.00 9.76 -5.45
C ASN A 81 -18.06 9.71 -6.98
N CYS A 82 -17.67 8.58 -7.58
CA CYS A 82 -17.87 8.29 -8.99
C CYS A 82 -17.91 6.79 -9.25
N GLU A 83 -18.36 6.39 -10.44
CA GLU A 83 -18.57 4.99 -10.80
C GLU A 83 -17.46 4.46 -11.73
N THR A 84 -16.21 4.84 -11.49
CA THR A 84 -15.06 4.42 -12.31
C THR A 84 -14.04 3.68 -11.44
N PHE A 85 -13.51 2.57 -11.93
CA PHE A 85 -12.46 1.84 -11.21
C PHE A 85 -11.11 2.57 -11.36
N PRO A 86 -10.28 2.66 -10.30
CA PRO A 86 -8.96 3.28 -10.35
C PRO A 86 -8.09 2.67 -11.46
N ARG A 87 -7.40 3.52 -12.24
CA ARG A 87 -6.48 3.05 -13.28
C ARG A 87 -5.21 2.44 -12.69
N GLU A 88 -4.79 2.98 -11.55
CA GLU A 88 -3.63 2.53 -10.79
C GLU A 88 -4.08 2.08 -9.41
N PHE A 89 -3.57 0.94 -8.96
CA PHE A 89 -3.93 0.37 -7.66
C PHE A 89 -3.00 -0.78 -7.30
N SER A 90 -3.02 -1.15 -6.02
CA SER A 90 -2.53 -2.43 -5.54
C SER A 90 -3.65 -3.26 -4.93
N ILE A 91 -3.57 -4.57 -5.12
CA ILE A 91 -4.36 -5.56 -4.38
C ILE A 91 -3.42 -6.29 -3.45
N VAL A 92 -3.66 -6.17 -2.14
CA VAL A 92 -2.90 -6.88 -1.10
C VAL A 92 -3.73 -8.05 -0.60
N VAL A 93 -3.15 -9.25 -0.60
CA VAL A 93 -3.81 -10.47 -0.14
C VAL A 93 -2.90 -11.22 0.81
N THR A 94 -3.38 -11.55 2.01
CA THR A 94 -2.69 -12.51 2.90
C THR A 94 -3.52 -13.77 3.00
N LEU A 95 -2.95 -14.88 2.55
CA LEU A 95 -3.66 -16.15 2.42
C LEU A 95 -2.80 -17.34 2.88
N LYS A 96 -3.48 -18.45 3.14
CA LYS A 96 -2.86 -19.74 3.39
C LYS A 96 -3.64 -20.83 2.69
N ILE A 97 -2.97 -21.63 1.86
CA ILE A 97 -3.59 -22.70 1.07
C ILE A 97 -2.90 -24.02 1.41
N LYS A 98 -3.69 -25.04 1.78
CA LYS A 98 -3.16 -26.36 2.16
C LYS A 98 -2.74 -27.17 0.94
N GLN A 99 -3.63 -27.27 -0.02
CA GLN A 99 -3.45 -28.04 -1.24
C GLN A 99 -4.38 -27.47 -2.30
N LEU A 100 -3.89 -27.36 -3.53
CA LEU A 100 -4.73 -27.08 -4.70
C LEU A 100 -4.79 -28.35 -5.53
N ALA A 101 -6.00 -28.70 -5.99
CA ALA A 101 -6.13 -29.83 -6.91
C ALA A 101 -5.49 -29.49 -8.26
N GLU A 102 -4.82 -30.47 -8.87
CA GLU A 102 -4.20 -30.31 -10.18
C GLU A 102 -5.22 -29.75 -11.20
N ARG A 103 -4.76 -28.78 -12.01
CA ARG A 103 -5.56 -28.09 -13.04
C ARG A 103 -6.80 -27.34 -12.51
N ARG A 104 -7.01 -27.22 -11.20
CA ARG A 104 -8.00 -26.29 -10.66
C ARG A 104 -7.40 -24.90 -10.49
N SER A 105 -8.26 -23.91 -10.67
CA SER A 105 -7.93 -22.53 -10.33
C SER A 105 -9.07 -21.93 -9.53
N GLU A 106 -8.74 -21.31 -8.41
CA GLU A 106 -9.70 -20.79 -7.45
C GLU A 106 -9.70 -19.25 -7.46
N TYR A 107 -10.86 -18.62 -7.33
CA TYR A 107 -10.99 -17.16 -7.24
C TYR A 107 -10.71 -16.68 -5.83
N ILE A 108 -9.71 -15.83 -5.64
CA ILE A 108 -9.51 -15.08 -4.40
C ILE A 108 -10.56 -13.98 -4.28
N PHE A 109 -10.77 -13.21 -5.35
CA PHE A 109 -11.86 -12.26 -5.47
C PHE A 109 -12.24 -12.04 -6.93
N SER A 110 -13.42 -11.47 -7.16
CA SER A 110 -13.83 -10.98 -8.47
C SER A 110 -14.75 -9.75 -8.37
N LEU A 111 -14.73 -8.92 -9.41
CA LEU A 111 -15.66 -7.83 -9.63
C LEU A 111 -16.49 -8.16 -10.87
N VAL A 112 -17.80 -8.26 -10.71
CA VAL A 112 -18.72 -8.73 -11.75
C VAL A 112 -19.84 -7.72 -11.93
N GLN A 113 -20.20 -7.43 -13.18
CA GLN A 113 -21.35 -6.60 -13.51
C GLN A 113 -22.65 -7.40 -13.34
N GLU A 114 -23.64 -6.84 -12.64
CA GLU A 114 -24.84 -7.57 -12.21
C GLU A 114 -25.76 -7.98 -13.37
N GLU A 115 -25.93 -7.09 -14.37
CA GLU A 115 -26.86 -7.29 -15.50
C GLU A 115 -26.51 -8.53 -16.33
N ASP A 116 -25.25 -8.63 -16.78
CA ASP A 116 -24.82 -9.63 -17.77
C ASP A 116 -23.87 -10.71 -17.20
N ASP A 117 -23.66 -10.76 -15.88
CA ASP A 117 -22.71 -11.67 -15.21
C ASP A 117 -21.26 -11.58 -15.76
N ARG A 118 -20.92 -10.40 -16.30
CA ARG A 118 -19.66 -10.13 -16.97
C ARG A 118 -18.55 -9.86 -15.96
N LEU A 119 -17.45 -10.61 -16.06
CA LEU A 119 -16.27 -10.40 -15.22
C LEU A 119 -15.55 -9.12 -15.65
N LEU A 120 -15.41 -8.18 -14.72
CA LEU A 120 -14.64 -6.95 -14.93
C LEU A 120 -13.20 -7.13 -14.44
N LEU A 121 -13.03 -7.68 -13.24
CA LEU A 121 -11.73 -8.02 -12.64
C LEU A 121 -11.81 -9.35 -11.91
N GLY A 122 -10.72 -10.10 -11.85
CA GLY A 122 -10.64 -11.25 -10.97
C GLY A 122 -9.22 -11.70 -10.69
N LEU A 123 -8.94 -12.06 -9.45
CA LEU A 123 -7.67 -12.65 -9.07
C LEU A 123 -7.88 -14.12 -8.76
N ARG A 124 -7.09 -14.97 -9.41
CA ARG A 124 -7.17 -16.42 -9.28
C ARG A 124 -5.82 -17.01 -8.93
N VAL A 125 -5.86 -18.03 -8.09
CA VAL A 125 -4.70 -18.86 -7.77
C VAL A 125 -4.84 -20.22 -8.43
N SER A 126 -3.72 -20.81 -8.80
CA SER A 126 -3.57 -22.19 -9.27
C SER A 126 -2.22 -22.70 -8.75
N GLU A 127 -1.97 -24.00 -8.89
CA GLU A 127 -0.82 -24.69 -8.28
C GLU A 127 0.53 -23.97 -8.42
N GLU A 128 0.86 -23.48 -9.62
CA GLU A 128 2.12 -22.78 -9.90
C GLU A 128 1.94 -21.38 -10.51
N ARG A 129 0.72 -20.83 -10.46
CA ARG A 129 0.43 -19.54 -11.12
C ARG A 129 -0.58 -18.71 -10.34
N VAL A 130 -0.32 -17.41 -10.34
CA VAL A 130 -1.29 -16.38 -9.97
C VAL A 130 -1.77 -15.70 -11.25
N ASN A 131 -3.08 -15.65 -11.45
CA ASN A 131 -3.69 -15.11 -12.66
C ASN A 131 -4.55 -13.90 -12.30
N PHE A 132 -4.24 -12.75 -12.90
CA PHE A 132 -5.09 -11.58 -12.86
C PHE A 132 -5.88 -11.47 -14.17
N LEU A 133 -7.20 -11.44 -14.05
CA LEU A 133 -8.15 -11.38 -15.16
C LEU A 133 -8.70 -9.98 -15.26
N VAL A 134 -8.65 -9.42 -16.46
CA VAL A 134 -9.00 -8.02 -16.74
C VAL A 134 -9.95 -7.93 -17.93
N GLY A 135 -11.04 -7.18 -17.72
CA GLY A 135 -11.93 -6.70 -18.75
C GLY A 135 -12.88 -7.75 -19.33
N ALA A 136 -13.86 -7.26 -20.09
CA ALA A 136 -14.89 -8.06 -20.77
C ALA A 136 -14.31 -9.11 -21.74
N GLY A 137 -13.14 -8.85 -22.32
CA GLY A 137 -12.45 -9.74 -23.26
C GLY A 137 -11.64 -10.87 -22.61
N GLY A 138 -11.60 -10.96 -21.28
CA GLY A 138 -10.94 -12.05 -20.57
C GLY A 138 -9.42 -12.04 -20.67
N ARG A 139 -8.80 -10.87 -20.83
CA ARG A 139 -7.34 -10.72 -20.85
C ARG A 139 -6.78 -11.28 -19.54
N ARG A 140 -5.79 -12.16 -19.66
CA ARG A 140 -5.21 -12.90 -18.54
C ARG A 140 -3.73 -12.58 -18.40
N LEU A 141 -3.36 -12.06 -17.24
CA LEU A 141 -1.98 -11.86 -16.81
C LEU A 141 -1.61 -13.02 -15.90
N SER A 142 -0.59 -13.79 -16.27
CA SER A 142 -0.22 -15.03 -15.58
C SER A 142 1.21 -14.93 -15.07
N PHE A 143 1.37 -14.76 -13.77
CA PHE A 143 2.65 -14.91 -13.08
C PHE A 143 2.89 -16.40 -12.82
N ARG A 144 4.06 -16.91 -13.20
CA ARG A 144 4.40 -18.35 -13.18
C ARG A 144 5.50 -18.64 -12.16
N GLY A 145 5.63 -19.92 -11.78
CA GLY A 145 6.66 -20.36 -10.84
C GLY A 145 6.34 -20.04 -9.38
N ILE A 146 5.06 -19.77 -9.08
CA ILE A 146 4.61 -19.32 -7.77
C ILE A 146 3.88 -20.46 -7.07
N ARG A 147 4.43 -20.95 -5.95
CA ARG A 147 3.84 -22.03 -5.17
C ARG A 147 3.31 -21.48 -3.84
N LEU A 148 2.00 -21.31 -3.74
CA LEU A 148 1.31 -20.78 -2.55
C LEU A 148 0.60 -21.86 -1.73
N ALA A 149 0.52 -23.09 -2.26
CA ALA A 149 -0.17 -24.22 -1.65
C ALA A 149 0.80 -25.09 -0.83
N ASP A 150 1.54 -24.47 0.09
CA ASP A 150 2.57 -25.09 0.92
C ASP A 150 2.17 -25.20 2.41
N ASP A 151 0.90 -24.95 2.75
CA ASP A 151 0.37 -24.83 4.12
C ASP A 151 1.04 -23.73 4.97
N HIS A 152 1.66 -22.72 4.37
CA HIS A 152 2.15 -21.52 5.05
C HIS A 152 1.31 -20.29 4.72
N TRP A 153 1.47 -19.26 5.54
CA TRP A 153 0.96 -17.94 5.23
C TRP A 153 1.85 -17.29 4.17
N HIS A 154 1.20 -16.59 3.24
CA HIS A 154 1.84 -15.77 2.23
C HIS A 154 1.10 -14.45 2.10
N THR A 155 1.84 -13.37 1.93
CA THR A 155 1.31 -12.04 1.60
C THR A 155 1.73 -11.68 0.18
N LEU A 156 0.74 -11.35 -0.65
CA LEU A 156 0.92 -10.96 -2.04
C LEU A 156 0.53 -9.49 -2.21
N VAL A 157 1.30 -8.76 -3.02
CA VAL A 157 0.99 -7.42 -3.49
C VAL A 157 0.99 -7.45 -5.01
N LEU A 158 -0.19 -7.30 -5.62
CA LEU A 158 -0.33 -7.09 -7.06
C LEU A 158 -0.49 -5.60 -7.31
N ALA A 159 0.54 -4.93 -7.80
CA ALA A 159 0.50 -3.54 -8.22
C ALA A 159 0.27 -3.42 -9.73
N VAL A 160 -0.60 -2.50 -10.14
CA VAL A 160 -0.92 -2.21 -11.53
C VAL A 160 -0.78 -0.72 -11.77
N SER A 161 0.05 -0.32 -12.72
CA SER A 161 0.20 1.06 -13.18
C SER A 161 0.48 1.08 -14.68
N GLY A 162 -0.39 1.74 -15.45
CA GLY A 162 -0.26 1.86 -16.90
C GLY A 162 -0.06 0.51 -17.61
N HIS A 163 1.14 0.29 -18.14
CA HIS A 163 1.55 -0.90 -18.89
C HIS A 163 2.19 -2.00 -18.03
N TYR A 164 2.37 -1.75 -16.74
CA TYR A 164 3.09 -2.60 -15.81
C TYR A 164 2.12 -3.29 -14.86
N ALA A 165 2.32 -4.58 -14.67
CA ALA A 165 1.71 -5.36 -13.59
C ALA A 165 2.81 -6.09 -12.83
N THR A 166 2.97 -5.76 -11.56
CA THR A 166 4.04 -6.26 -10.69
C THR A 166 3.42 -7.10 -9.57
N LEU A 167 3.96 -8.29 -9.35
CA LEU A 167 3.55 -9.16 -8.27
C LEU A 167 4.71 -9.40 -7.30
N THR A 168 4.55 -8.92 -6.07
CA THR A 168 5.50 -9.14 -4.97
C THR A 168 4.91 -10.14 -3.99
N ILE A 169 5.70 -11.14 -3.58
CA ILE A 169 5.27 -12.17 -2.63
C ILE A 169 6.21 -12.15 -1.44
N ASP A 170 5.68 -12.09 -0.22
CA ASP A 170 6.45 -12.11 1.02
C ASP A 170 7.63 -11.13 1.03
N CYS A 171 7.43 -9.93 0.48
CA CYS A 171 8.45 -8.89 0.38
C CYS A 171 9.74 -9.32 -0.35
N SER A 172 9.65 -10.35 -1.20
CA SER A 172 10.75 -10.80 -2.07
C SER A 172 10.84 -9.97 -3.35
N LEU A 173 11.76 -10.34 -4.24
CA LEU A 173 11.93 -9.64 -5.52
C LEU A 173 10.61 -9.62 -6.32
N PRO A 174 10.24 -8.45 -6.89
CA PRO A 174 9.02 -8.32 -7.67
C PRO A 174 9.09 -9.16 -8.96
N LEU A 175 7.94 -9.71 -9.36
CA LEU A 175 7.75 -10.35 -10.65
C LEU A 175 7.01 -9.38 -11.57
N ASP A 176 7.69 -8.87 -12.59
CA ASP A 176 7.13 -7.85 -13.48
C ASP A 176 6.59 -8.43 -14.79
N LEU A 177 5.45 -7.89 -15.23
CA LEU A 177 4.90 -8.09 -16.56
C LEU A 177 4.73 -6.73 -17.23
N VAL A 178 5.40 -6.54 -18.35
CA VAL A 178 5.27 -5.37 -19.23
C VAL A 178 4.40 -5.74 -20.42
N LEU A 179 3.43 -4.88 -20.77
CA LEU A 179 2.42 -5.18 -21.77
C LEU A 179 2.38 -4.08 -22.84
N ASP A 180 2.18 -4.48 -24.10
CA ASP A 180 2.08 -3.54 -25.23
C ASP A 180 0.93 -2.54 -25.08
N GLN A 181 -0.13 -2.94 -24.38
CA GLN A 181 -1.31 -2.12 -24.10
C GLN A 181 -1.49 -1.95 -22.59
N PRO A 182 -2.04 -0.82 -22.11
CA PRO A 182 -2.29 -0.61 -20.70
C PRO A 182 -3.02 -1.80 -20.08
N VAL A 183 -2.60 -2.24 -18.89
CA VAL A 183 -3.19 -3.39 -18.17
C VAL A 183 -4.69 -3.24 -18.12
N LEU A 184 -5.15 -2.05 -17.74
CA LEU A 184 -6.54 -1.69 -17.55
C LEU A 184 -6.89 -0.37 -18.25
N SER A 185 -7.90 -0.42 -19.11
CA SER A 185 -8.59 0.77 -19.58
C SER A 185 -9.64 1.21 -18.56
N SER A 186 -9.91 2.51 -18.47
CA SER A 186 -11.00 3.06 -17.63
C SER A 186 -12.30 2.31 -17.89
N PHE A 187 -12.91 1.76 -16.84
CA PHE A 187 -14.19 1.05 -16.94
C PHE A 187 -15.11 1.43 -15.78
N SER A 188 -16.43 1.37 -16.05
CA SER A 188 -17.42 1.73 -15.05
C SER A 188 -17.67 0.59 -14.07
N THR A 189 -17.80 0.94 -12.79
CA THR A 189 -18.22 0.05 -11.70
C THR A 189 -19.72 0.15 -11.40
N ARG A 190 -20.48 0.88 -12.22
CA ARG A 190 -21.94 1.00 -12.11
C ARG A 190 -22.59 -0.39 -12.08
N ARG A 191 -23.44 -0.63 -11.08
CA ARG A 191 -24.20 -1.89 -10.91
C ARG A 191 -23.29 -3.13 -10.99
N SER A 192 -22.16 -3.07 -10.30
CA SER A 192 -21.22 -4.18 -10.14
C SER A 192 -21.10 -4.60 -8.68
N ARG A 193 -20.68 -5.85 -8.46
CA ARG A 193 -20.48 -6.42 -7.12
C ARG A 193 -19.10 -7.04 -7.00
N PHE A 194 -18.51 -6.85 -5.83
CA PHE A 194 -17.36 -7.64 -5.41
C PHE A 194 -17.83 -8.96 -4.84
N TYR A 195 -17.17 -10.03 -5.24
CA TYR A 195 -17.32 -11.37 -4.68
C TYR A 195 -15.98 -11.79 -4.08
N VAL A 196 -15.99 -12.21 -2.82
CA VAL A 196 -14.81 -12.74 -2.13
C VAL A 196 -14.85 -14.27 -2.20
N GLY A 197 -13.72 -14.87 -2.57
CA GLY A 197 -13.56 -16.32 -2.70
C GLY A 197 -14.32 -16.99 -3.84
N SER A 198 -14.94 -16.23 -4.75
CA SER A 198 -15.80 -16.77 -5.81
C SER A 198 -16.03 -15.78 -6.97
N ARG A 199 -16.66 -16.26 -8.05
CA ARG A 199 -17.22 -15.46 -9.15
C ARG A 199 -18.73 -15.69 -9.24
N ARG A 200 -19.47 -15.33 -8.17
CA ARG A 200 -20.92 -15.55 -7.97
C ARG A 200 -21.37 -17.03 -7.90
N ARG A 201 -20.75 -17.90 -8.69
CA ARG A 201 -21.04 -19.33 -8.82
C ARG A 201 -20.24 -20.17 -7.83
N TRP A 202 -20.65 -21.44 -7.72
CA TRP A 202 -20.07 -22.44 -6.81
C TRP A 202 -18.76 -23.05 -7.32
N LYS A 203 -18.55 -23.03 -8.64
CA LYS A 203 -17.34 -23.54 -9.29
C LYS A 203 -16.15 -22.61 -9.00
N ASP A 204 -14.96 -23.19 -8.85
CA ASP A 204 -13.69 -22.47 -8.72
C ASP A 204 -13.61 -21.56 -7.48
N ARG A 205 -14.21 -21.98 -6.35
CA ARG A 205 -14.15 -21.22 -5.09
C ARG A 205 -12.86 -21.43 -4.32
N PHE A 206 -12.47 -20.40 -3.58
CA PHE A 206 -11.32 -20.43 -2.71
C PHE A 206 -11.54 -21.38 -1.53
N SER A 207 -10.59 -22.30 -1.34
CA SER A 207 -10.63 -23.34 -0.32
C SER A 207 -9.70 -23.09 0.88
N GLY A 208 -8.83 -22.08 0.78
CA GLY A 208 -7.85 -21.73 1.81
C GLY A 208 -8.39 -20.84 2.93
N LEU A 209 -7.46 -20.22 3.65
CA LEU A 209 -7.71 -19.20 4.66
C LEU A 209 -7.35 -17.82 4.10
N LEU A 210 -8.22 -16.83 4.32
CA LEU A 210 -7.94 -15.41 4.02
C LEU A 210 -7.79 -14.62 5.32
N ARG A 211 -6.69 -13.89 5.45
CA ARG A 211 -6.46 -12.97 6.56
C ARG A 211 -6.69 -11.52 6.14
N GLN A 212 -6.28 -11.18 4.92
CA GLN A 212 -6.27 -9.82 4.40
C GLN A 212 -6.66 -9.83 2.93
N LEU A 213 -7.54 -8.91 2.52
CA LEU A 213 -7.85 -8.64 1.12
C LEU A 213 -8.17 -7.14 0.98
N VAL A 214 -7.21 -6.38 0.48
CA VAL A 214 -7.25 -4.91 0.48
C VAL A 214 -7.04 -4.39 -0.92
N LEU A 215 -7.87 -3.43 -1.33
CA LEU A 215 -7.65 -2.62 -2.52
C LEU A 215 -7.05 -1.26 -2.10
N LEU A 216 -5.83 -0.98 -2.53
CA LEU A 216 -5.18 0.32 -2.37
C LEU A 216 -5.22 1.07 -3.70
N PRO A 217 -6.14 2.04 -3.91
CA PRO A 217 -6.15 2.88 -5.10
C PRO A 217 -4.93 3.81 -5.19
N GLY A 218 -4.39 4.00 -6.40
CA GLY A 218 -3.45 5.07 -6.74
C GLY A 218 -2.02 4.94 -6.19
N SER A 219 -1.63 3.79 -5.66
CA SER A 219 -0.29 3.60 -5.07
C SER A 219 0.12 2.14 -5.16
N ASP A 220 1.42 1.91 -5.31
CA ASP A 220 2.02 0.64 -4.94
C ASP A 220 1.98 0.48 -3.41
N ALA A 221 1.43 -0.63 -2.93
CA ALA A 221 1.39 -0.96 -1.50
C ALA A 221 2.73 -1.51 -0.97
N THR A 222 3.62 -1.97 -1.85
CA THR A 222 4.89 -2.63 -1.50
C THR A 222 5.73 -1.80 -0.52
N PRO A 223 5.99 -0.49 -0.73
CA PRO A 223 6.80 0.31 0.18
C PRO A 223 6.19 0.47 1.58
N ARG A 224 4.85 0.37 1.70
CA ARG A 224 4.13 0.43 2.98
C ARG A 224 4.17 -0.91 3.72
N LEU A 225 4.25 -2.02 2.97
CA LEU A 225 4.18 -3.38 3.50
C LEU A 225 5.55 -3.98 3.84
N CYS A 226 6.55 -3.71 2.99
CA CYS A 226 7.82 -4.43 3.00
C CYS A 226 8.86 -4.04 4.06
N PRO A 227 8.69 -2.96 4.85
CA PRO A 227 9.44 -2.82 6.10
C PRO A 227 9.07 -3.85 7.19
N ALA A 228 8.16 -4.79 6.91
CA ALA A 228 7.67 -5.77 7.87
C ALA A 228 8.74 -6.81 8.30
N SER A 229 8.88 -6.98 9.62
CA SER A 229 9.74 -8.01 10.22
C SER A 229 9.26 -9.45 9.97
N LYS A 230 7.98 -9.63 9.62
CA LYS A 230 7.37 -10.93 9.25
C LYS A 230 6.72 -10.83 7.86
N PRO A 231 7.49 -10.99 6.78
CA PRO A 231 7.01 -10.74 5.42
C PRO A 231 5.75 -11.55 5.01
N ARG A 232 5.67 -12.81 5.45
CA ARG A 232 4.55 -13.74 5.21
C ARG A 232 3.22 -13.34 5.87
N LEU A 233 3.27 -12.39 6.79
CA LEU A 233 2.14 -11.87 7.55
C LEU A 233 2.15 -10.34 7.56
N ALA A 234 2.77 -9.70 6.56
CA ALA A 234 2.78 -8.25 6.47
C ALA A 234 1.35 -7.69 6.33
N GLU A 235 1.03 -6.64 7.09
CA GLU A 235 -0.33 -6.15 7.25
C GLU A 235 -0.46 -4.71 6.76
N LEU A 236 -1.42 -4.47 5.86
CA LEU A 236 -1.90 -3.15 5.46
C LEU A 236 -3.19 -2.80 6.19
N SER A 237 -4.14 -3.74 6.21
CA SER A 237 -5.43 -3.62 6.87
C SER A 237 -6.05 -5.01 7.03
N VAL A 238 -6.29 -5.41 8.27
CA VAL A 238 -6.84 -6.73 8.63
C VAL A 238 -8.13 -6.51 9.42
N PRO A 239 -9.20 -7.29 9.18
CA PRO A 239 -10.43 -7.18 9.94
C PRO A 239 -10.18 -7.31 11.44
N GLU A 240 -10.67 -6.35 12.23
CA GLU A 240 -10.38 -6.25 13.68
C GLU A 240 -10.68 -7.52 14.45
N VAL A 241 -11.73 -8.25 14.06
CA VAL A 241 -12.13 -9.53 14.68
C VAL A 241 -11.05 -10.62 14.60
N LEU A 242 -10.13 -10.55 13.62
CA LEU A 242 -8.96 -11.43 13.51
C LEU A 242 -7.79 -10.99 14.39
N VAL A 243 -7.88 -9.80 15.01
CA VAL A 243 -6.86 -9.20 15.88
C VAL A 243 -7.32 -9.23 17.35
N THR A 244 -8.60 -9.00 17.63
CA THR A 244 -9.11 -8.69 18.99
C THR A 244 -9.57 -9.89 19.85
N THR A 245 -9.77 -11.10 19.32
CA THR A 245 -10.20 -12.22 20.19
C THR A 245 -9.03 -12.68 21.08
N PRO A 246 -9.23 -12.94 22.39
CA PRO A 246 -8.16 -13.42 23.25
C PRO A 246 -7.64 -14.77 22.73
N LEU A 247 -6.31 -14.94 22.72
CA LEU A 247 -5.71 -16.25 22.57
C LEU A 247 -6.19 -17.09 23.76
N LEU A 248 -7.00 -18.13 23.52
CA LEU A 248 -7.09 -19.22 24.49
C LEU A 248 -5.71 -19.86 24.50
N SER A 249 -4.91 -19.39 25.45
CA SER A 249 -3.55 -19.79 25.72
C SER A 249 -3.59 -21.26 26.13
N ASP A 250 -3.19 -22.15 25.22
CA ASP A 250 -2.72 -23.46 25.66
C ASP A 250 -1.33 -23.23 26.26
N GLN A 251 -1.17 -23.73 27.47
CA GLN A 251 -0.13 -23.35 28.41
C GLN A 251 1.28 -23.56 27.83
N GLN A 252 2.12 -22.52 27.81
CA GLN A 252 3.28 -22.34 28.72
C GLN A 252 4.07 -21.06 28.36
N PRO A 253 4.60 -20.31 29.35
CA PRO A 253 5.32 -19.06 29.10
C PRO A 253 6.78 -19.34 28.75
N SER A 254 7.27 -18.73 27.69
CA SER A 254 8.68 -18.35 27.59
C SER A 254 8.76 -16.86 27.30
N VAL A 255 8.94 -16.10 28.37
CA VAL A 255 9.45 -14.74 28.31
C VAL A 255 10.87 -14.84 27.78
N PHE A 256 11.12 -14.36 26.57
CA PHE A 256 12.46 -13.94 26.17
C PHE A 256 12.52 -12.42 26.26
N THR A 257 12.91 -11.95 27.44
CA THR A 257 13.46 -10.62 27.65
C THR A 257 14.83 -10.59 26.95
N TYR A 258 14.88 -10.11 25.71
CA TYR A 258 16.11 -9.52 25.19
C TYR A 258 16.06 -8.02 25.52
N GLU A 259 16.38 -7.67 26.76
CA GLU A 259 16.85 -6.31 27.00
C GLU A 259 18.32 -6.31 26.55
N ALA A 260 18.57 -5.87 25.31
CA ALA A 260 19.91 -5.47 24.93
C ALA A 260 20.25 -4.20 25.73
N GLU A 261 20.91 -4.36 26.88
CA GLU A 261 21.45 -3.22 27.63
C GLU A 261 22.53 -2.54 26.77
N VAL A 262 22.16 -1.45 26.11
CA VAL A 262 23.13 -0.54 25.48
C VAL A 262 23.78 0.25 26.61
N ARG A 263 24.96 -0.20 27.06
CA ARG A 263 25.76 0.54 28.04
C ARG A 263 26.64 1.56 27.31
N VAL A 264 26.29 2.84 27.41
CA VAL A 264 27.11 3.95 26.90
C VAL A 264 28.13 4.31 27.98
N THR A 265 29.33 3.76 27.90
CA THR A 265 30.45 4.18 28.74
C THR A 265 31.24 5.26 28.01
N GLN A 266 31.34 6.45 28.61
CA GLN A 266 32.20 7.51 28.12
C GLN A 266 33.63 7.24 28.63
N GLY A 267 34.46 6.59 27.81
CA GLY A 267 35.82 6.18 28.20
C GLY A 267 36.49 5.28 27.16
N GLY A 268 37.71 4.84 27.46
CA GLY A 268 38.49 3.93 26.61
C GLY A 268 37.78 2.61 26.32
N VAL A 269 38.13 1.97 25.19
CA VAL A 269 37.46 0.77 24.65
C VAL A 269 37.39 -0.34 25.73
N PRO A 270 36.20 -0.81 26.12
CA PRO A 270 36.07 -1.92 27.06
C PRO A 270 36.59 -3.24 26.42
N PRO A 271 37.22 -4.14 27.20
CA PRO A 271 37.66 -5.42 26.68
C PRO A 271 36.45 -6.29 26.29
N CYS A 272 36.44 -6.78 25.05
CA CYS A 272 35.50 -7.80 24.61
C CYS A 272 35.89 -9.12 25.28
N SER A 273 34.94 -9.76 25.97
CA SER A 273 35.13 -11.01 26.69
C SER A 273 33.97 -11.96 26.40
N PRO A 274 34.09 -13.27 26.69
CA PRO A 274 33.04 -14.24 26.38
C PRO A 274 31.69 -13.95 27.05
N GLY A 275 31.70 -13.24 28.19
CA GLY A 275 30.47 -12.78 28.87
C GLY A 275 29.83 -11.53 28.24
N GLY A 276 30.45 -10.96 27.20
CA GLY A 276 29.99 -9.77 26.47
C GLY A 276 29.71 -10.03 24.98
N GLU A 277 29.63 -11.29 24.57
CA GLU A 277 29.22 -11.66 23.20
C GLU A 277 27.84 -11.05 22.88
N GLY A 278 27.74 -10.37 21.74
CA GLY A 278 26.54 -9.64 21.32
C GLY A 278 26.39 -8.24 21.91
N GLN A 279 27.30 -7.78 22.77
CA GLN A 279 27.29 -6.39 23.23
C GLN A 279 27.64 -5.42 22.11
N LEU A 280 26.94 -4.28 22.09
CA LEU A 280 27.16 -3.19 21.14
C LEU A 280 27.94 -2.08 21.81
N TRP A 281 28.98 -1.58 21.13
CA TRP A 281 29.74 -0.43 21.55
C TRP A 281 29.84 0.59 20.42
N PHE A 282 29.55 1.86 20.75
CA PHE A 282 29.60 2.96 19.80
C PHE A 282 30.82 3.84 20.06
N ASN A 283 31.71 3.91 19.08
CA ASN A 283 32.86 4.80 19.13
C ASN A 283 32.43 6.22 18.77
N THR A 284 32.37 7.11 19.75
CA THR A 284 31.98 8.51 19.52
C THR A 284 33.02 9.30 18.72
N LEU A 285 34.31 8.92 18.77
CA LEU A 285 35.41 9.58 18.04
C LEU A 285 35.45 9.16 16.57
N ARG A 286 35.29 7.86 16.29
CA ARG A 286 35.32 7.29 14.93
C ARG A 286 33.94 7.18 14.27
N ARG A 287 32.88 7.52 15.00
CA ARG A 287 31.47 7.43 14.57
C ARG A 287 31.12 6.07 13.98
N ASN A 288 31.63 4.98 14.57
CA ASN A 288 31.36 3.63 14.11
C ASN A 288 30.80 2.76 15.23
N LEU A 289 29.80 1.95 14.87
CA LEU A 289 29.19 0.96 15.74
C LEU A 289 29.95 -0.36 15.61
N GLN A 290 30.26 -1.00 16.73
CA GLN A 290 30.97 -2.27 16.79
C GLN A 290 30.20 -3.28 17.65
N ILE A 291 30.32 -4.56 17.32
CA ILE A 291 29.74 -5.69 18.06
C ILE A 291 30.86 -6.60 18.59
N CYS A 292 30.72 -7.07 19.83
CA CYS A 292 31.65 -8.02 20.43
C CYS A 292 31.26 -9.45 20.04
N ASP A 293 32.18 -10.19 19.43
CA ASP A 293 31.99 -11.59 19.02
C ASP A 293 32.44 -12.61 20.09
N GLY A 294 32.66 -12.14 21.33
CA GLY A 294 33.18 -12.91 22.45
C GLY A 294 34.70 -12.84 22.62
N HIS A 295 35.44 -12.39 21.59
CA HIS A 295 36.89 -12.24 21.64
C HIS A 295 37.40 -10.88 21.12
N THR A 296 36.74 -10.31 20.12
CA THR A 296 37.14 -9.06 19.46
C THR A 296 35.95 -8.18 19.10
N TRP A 297 36.22 -6.87 18.91
CA TRP A 297 35.23 -5.90 18.46
C TRP A 297 35.20 -5.82 16.93
N THR A 298 34.08 -6.21 16.32
CA THR A 298 33.87 -6.20 14.87
C THR A 298 33.04 -4.98 14.45
N PRO A 299 33.48 -4.15 13.48
CA PRO A 299 32.72 -2.98 13.03
C PRO A 299 31.49 -3.38 12.18
N LEU A 300 30.31 -2.89 12.54
CA LEU A 300 29.05 -3.14 11.83
C LEU A 300 28.79 -2.16 10.69
N LEU A 301 29.41 -0.97 10.71
CA LEU A 301 29.25 0.06 9.70
C LEU A 301 30.58 0.25 8.95
N GLN A 302 30.76 -0.48 7.84
CA GLN A 302 31.76 -0.14 6.82
C GLN A 302 31.14 0.76 5.76
N ARG A 303 31.94 1.65 5.14
CA ARG A 303 31.48 2.68 4.18
C ARG A 303 30.49 2.09 3.16
N PRO A 304 29.43 2.81 2.78
CA PRO A 304 28.42 2.30 1.87
C PRO A 304 29.04 2.07 0.48
N GLN A 305 29.16 0.80 0.09
CA GLN A 305 29.18 0.43 -1.31
C GLN A 305 27.76 0.70 -1.84
N ARG A 306 27.63 1.49 -2.91
CA ARG A 306 26.34 1.81 -3.53
C ARG A 306 25.62 0.50 -3.82
N LEU A 307 24.41 0.36 -3.27
CA LEU A 307 23.58 -0.83 -3.40
C LEU A 307 23.29 -1.04 -4.90
N ASP A 308 23.86 -2.10 -5.45
CA ASP A 308 23.81 -2.52 -6.86
C ASP A 308 22.45 -3.09 -7.29
N TYR A 309 21.47 -3.08 -6.37
CA TYR A 309 20.07 -3.47 -6.61
C TYR A 309 19.09 -2.29 -6.63
N VAL A 310 19.57 -1.05 -6.54
CA VAL A 310 18.72 0.15 -6.62
C VAL A 310 18.72 0.65 -8.07
N GLU A 311 17.56 0.55 -8.72
CA GLU A 311 17.35 1.17 -10.03
C GLU A 311 17.13 2.68 -9.87
N ASP A 312 17.92 3.45 -10.60
CA ASP A 312 17.81 4.90 -10.65
C ASP A 312 16.62 5.27 -11.56
N TYR A 313 15.58 5.88 -10.98
CA TYR A 313 14.34 6.18 -11.68
C TYR A 313 14.30 7.61 -12.23
N GLN A 314 14.69 8.59 -11.41
CA GLN A 314 14.64 10.00 -11.75
C GLN A 314 15.57 10.83 -10.89
N ASP A 315 16.34 11.71 -11.54
CA ASP A 315 16.99 12.84 -10.89
C ASP A 315 16.00 14.01 -10.71
N VAL A 316 15.79 14.43 -9.46
CA VAL A 316 14.98 15.62 -9.15
C VAL A 316 15.89 16.75 -8.69
N LEU A 317 15.99 17.79 -9.52
CA LEU A 317 16.78 18.98 -9.21
C LEU A 317 16.01 19.89 -8.27
N THR A 318 16.63 20.21 -7.15
CA THR A 318 16.11 21.18 -6.18
C THR A 318 16.87 22.50 -6.29
N SER A 319 16.28 23.58 -5.76
CA SER A 319 16.81 24.94 -5.85
C SER A 319 18.10 25.15 -5.06
N SER A 320 18.31 24.39 -3.99
CA SER A 320 19.47 24.48 -3.09
C SER A 320 19.71 23.17 -2.33
N GLU A 321 20.71 23.17 -1.45
CA GLU A 321 20.91 22.10 -0.45
C GLU A 321 19.58 21.69 0.20
N THR A 322 19.30 20.39 0.19
CA THR A 322 18.03 19.80 0.62
C THR A 322 18.26 18.99 1.90
N PHE A 323 17.68 19.43 3.01
CA PHE A 323 17.88 18.79 4.31
C PHE A 323 16.97 17.60 4.56
N ASP A 324 15.78 17.62 3.97
CA ASP A 324 14.75 16.58 4.12
C ASP A 324 13.87 16.53 2.87
N VAL A 325 13.29 15.36 2.63
CA VAL A 325 12.34 15.14 1.53
C VAL A 325 11.18 14.33 2.08
N GLU A 326 9.97 14.86 1.96
CA GLU A 326 8.76 14.13 2.32
C GLU A 326 7.89 13.87 1.09
N VAL A 327 7.51 12.60 0.91
CA VAL A 327 6.57 12.19 -0.12
C VAL A 327 5.22 11.94 0.55
N PHE A 328 4.17 12.57 0.04
CA PHE A 328 2.83 12.50 0.61
C PHE A 328 1.76 12.52 -0.48
N SER A 329 0.56 12.08 -0.15
CA SER A 329 -0.58 12.09 -1.08
C SER A 329 -1.59 13.12 -0.62
N ILE A 330 -2.01 13.99 -1.54
CA ILE A 330 -3.12 14.91 -1.30
C ILE A 330 -4.38 14.26 -1.90
N PRO A 331 -5.43 14.01 -1.09
CA PRO A 331 -6.68 13.44 -1.57
C PRO A 331 -7.25 14.25 -2.74
N GLY A 332 -7.38 13.61 -3.91
CA GLY A 332 -7.90 14.22 -5.12
C GLY A 332 -6.93 15.10 -5.92
N GLU A 333 -5.66 15.22 -5.53
CA GLU A 333 -4.65 15.96 -6.31
C GLU A 333 -3.47 15.06 -6.71
N GLY A 334 -3.26 13.94 -6.02
CA GLY A 334 -2.28 12.92 -6.37
C GLY A 334 -1.09 12.85 -5.41
N LEU A 335 0.04 12.32 -5.90
CA LEU A 335 1.27 12.15 -5.13
C LEU A 335 2.14 13.40 -5.27
N PHE A 336 2.67 13.87 -4.14
CA PHE A 336 3.53 15.04 -4.05
C PHE A 336 4.81 14.69 -3.29
N MET A 337 5.85 15.47 -3.57
CA MET A 337 7.12 15.46 -2.86
C MET A 337 7.46 16.89 -2.47
N ALA A 338 7.75 17.15 -1.20
CA ALA A 338 8.27 18.44 -0.74
C ALA A 338 9.74 18.29 -0.34
N ALA A 339 10.58 19.20 -0.82
CA ALA A 339 11.99 19.28 -0.49
C ALA A 339 12.22 20.43 0.51
N ALA A 340 12.90 20.16 1.62
CA ALA A 340 13.25 21.17 2.61
C ALA A 340 14.53 21.88 2.17
N ASN A 341 14.37 22.97 1.42
CA ASN A 341 15.49 23.69 0.83
C ASN A 341 16.03 24.77 1.77
N ARG A 342 17.36 24.89 1.77
CA ARG A 342 18.10 25.91 2.52
C ARG A 342 17.77 27.34 2.06
N ASP A 343 17.79 27.59 0.76
CA ASP A 343 17.73 28.95 0.23
C ASP A 343 16.33 29.57 0.38
N ILE A 344 16.30 30.88 0.62
CA ILE A 344 15.06 31.62 0.85
C ILE A 344 14.32 31.89 -0.48
N HIS A 345 15.06 32.03 -1.58
CA HIS A 345 14.52 32.34 -2.91
C HIS A 345 15.07 31.32 -3.91
N PRO A 346 14.22 30.50 -4.55
CA PRO A 346 12.75 30.51 -4.52
C PRO A 346 12.11 29.86 -3.28
N GLY A 347 12.92 29.33 -2.35
CA GLY A 347 12.44 28.57 -1.19
C GLY A 347 12.45 27.06 -1.43
N SER A 348 11.59 26.37 -0.69
CA SER A 348 11.37 24.92 -0.76
C SER A 348 10.51 24.52 -1.95
N GLY A 349 11.00 23.59 -2.75
CA GLY A 349 10.27 23.05 -3.90
C GLY A 349 9.23 22.01 -3.49
N VAL A 350 8.02 22.13 -4.03
CA VAL A 350 6.98 21.10 -3.99
C VAL A 350 6.77 20.58 -5.40
N PHE A 351 6.82 19.28 -5.55
CA PHE A 351 6.75 18.56 -6.82
C PHE A 351 5.49 17.69 -6.84
N GLN A 352 4.81 17.63 -7.98
CA GLN A 352 3.67 16.76 -8.22
C GLN A 352 4.09 15.60 -9.12
N TRP A 353 3.57 14.42 -8.84
CA TRP A 353 3.74 13.26 -9.69
C TRP A 353 2.77 13.33 -10.87
N VAL A 354 3.32 13.52 -12.07
CA VAL A 354 2.55 13.64 -13.33
C VAL A 354 3.26 12.84 -14.42
N ASP A 355 2.52 11.97 -15.11
CA ASP A 355 3.02 11.13 -16.21
C ASP A 355 4.23 10.28 -15.84
N GLY A 356 4.22 9.69 -14.64
CA GLY A 356 5.28 8.81 -14.17
C GLY A 356 6.56 9.53 -13.75
N ARG A 357 6.51 10.81 -13.40
CA ARG A 357 7.67 11.54 -12.87
C ARG A 357 7.26 12.68 -11.96
N PHE A 358 8.14 13.07 -11.04
CA PHE A 358 7.99 14.30 -10.28
C PHE A 358 8.32 15.52 -11.14
N GLN A 359 7.39 16.46 -11.20
CA GLN A 359 7.53 17.75 -11.87
C GLN A 359 7.33 18.87 -10.85
N LEU A 360 8.10 19.95 -10.94
CA LEU A 360 7.97 21.07 -10.01
C LEU A 360 6.56 21.66 -10.13
N TYR A 361 5.82 21.67 -9.01
CA TYR A 361 4.45 22.16 -8.94
C TYR A 361 4.42 23.61 -8.44
N GLN A 362 5.10 23.88 -7.32
CA GLN A 362 5.24 25.23 -6.78
C GLN A 362 6.49 25.35 -5.90
N ASN A 363 6.91 26.58 -5.63
CA ASN A 363 7.88 26.87 -4.59
C ASN A 363 7.19 27.55 -3.41
N ILE A 364 7.56 27.15 -2.20
CA ILE A 364 7.11 27.76 -0.96
C ILE A 364 8.28 28.54 -0.37
N SER A 365 8.10 29.84 -0.18
CA SER A 365 9.09 30.68 0.48
C SER A 365 9.32 30.19 1.91
N THR A 366 10.49 29.61 2.15
CA THR A 366 10.92 29.07 3.45
C THR A 366 12.25 29.69 3.86
N GLN A 367 12.52 29.82 5.16
CA GLN A 367 13.82 30.28 5.66
C GLN A 367 14.59 29.08 6.23
N GLU A 368 15.50 28.51 5.44
CA GLU A 368 16.28 27.32 5.82
C GLU A 368 15.41 26.17 6.37
N ALA A 369 14.45 25.68 5.57
CA ALA A 369 13.58 24.58 5.99
C ALA A 369 14.44 23.34 6.32
N ARG A 370 14.27 22.79 7.53
CA ARG A 370 15.04 21.63 8.00
C ARG A 370 14.31 20.30 7.82
N ALA A 371 12.98 20.36 7.82
CA ALA A 371 12.12 19.20 7.70
C ALA A 371 10.75 19.58 7.11
N TRP A 372 10.12 18.63 6.44
CA TRP A 372 8.71 18.70 6.04
C TRP A 372 7.89 17.67 6.79
N LYS A 373 6.68 18.07 7.20
CA LYS A 373 5.66 17.14 7.69
C LYS A 373 4.30 17.44 7.07
N HIS A 374 3.75 16.46 6.40
CA HIS A 374 2.39 16.45 5.89
C HIS A 374 1.43 16.01 6.99
N PHE A 375 0.36 16.76 7.16
CA PHE A 375 -0.74 16.44 8.07
C PHE A 375 -2.06 16.95 7.48
N THR A 376 -3.17 16.51 8.06
CA THR A 376 -4.52 16.87 7.59
C THR A 376 -5.32 17.36 8.79
N LEU A 377 -5.94 18.54 8.70
CA LEU A 377 -6.80 19.12 9.75
C LEU A 377 -8.23 19.20 9.24
N GLU A 378 -9.17 18.46 9.83
CA GLU A 378 -10.63 18.60 9.66
C GLU A 378 -11.14 19.15 8.30
N GLY A 379 -10.70 18.56 7.18
CA GLY A 379 -11.16 18.93 5.82
C GLY A 379 -10.40 20.08 5.13
N GLN A 380 -9.35 20.64 5.74
CA GLN A 380 -8.37 21.51 5.09
C GLN A 380 -6.97 20.86 5.06
N VAL A 381 -6.37 20.86 3.88
CA VAL A 381 -5.00 20.36 3.64
C VAL A 381 -4.02 21.46 4.02
N SER A 382 -2.99 21.14 4.80
CA SER A 382 -1.95 22.09 5.18
C SER A 382 -0.62 21.37 5.41
N SER A 383 0.47 22.04 5.06
CA SER A 383 1.84 21.53 5.19
C SER A 383 2.65 22.51 6.03
N THR A 384 3.41 22.04 7.01
CA THR A 384 4.27 22.87 7.85
C THR A 384 5.73 22.48 7.65
N SER A 385 6.58 23.49 7.47
CA SER A 385 8.03 23.36 7.51
C SER A 385 8.55 23.73 8.90
N THR A 386 9.50 22.99 9.42
CA THR A 386 10.21 23.36 10.66
C THR A 386 11.45 24.16 10.32
N THR A 387 11.60 25.35 10.91
CA THR A 387 12.77 26.22 10.77
C THR A 387 13.54 26.26 12.09
N SER A 388 14.87 26.21 12.05
CA SER A 388 15.70 26.50 13.23
C SER A 388 15.73 28.00 13.48
N THR A 389 15.36 28.45 14.69
CA THR A 389 15.60 29.83 15.17
C THR A 389 17.08 30.12 15.33
#